data_AF-A0A1G6N5V7-F1
#
_entry.id   AF-A0A1G6N5V7-F1
#
_cell.length_a   1.000
_cell.length_b   1.000
_cell.length_c   1.000
_cell.angle_alpha   90.00
_cell.angle_beta   90.00
_cell.angle_gamma   90.00
#
_symmetry.space_group_name_H-M   'P 1'
#
loop_
_entity.id
_entity.type
_entity.pdbx_description
1 polymer ?
#
loop_
_entity_poly.entity_id
_entity_poly.type
_entity_poly.pdbx_seq_one_letter_code
_entity_poly.pdbx_strand_id
1 'polypeptide(L)'
;MGNGQQSPWGDHHQHQQGYRPPPYGGQAPAPGGPAPWEAPTEPSGQPAAPPRGAHTVVPGPPPPGGGRRSAVIAVVAATAVVLAAGITGFLLLGGEDGEPEAGPTGAGSVSPSPGEPRAGAVDGAEPLVPGWRTVTNVKRGIAFDVPATWALKPSGWVSYVAENGDPEETPLVGFAAPAVLKEKWCRSDDDGNGIQEDTPLASAGSRSEPEARDTAEAARENARLWVYGSYAQPSEDKITTGAAKPFTTKSGLSGSVATATSTGVDGAGRCAYDGKATAFAFQNPAGETFSWTFVGVRGVDDEVPEQTVREILGTVRLVDAKP
;
A
#
# COMPACT_ATOMS: atom_id res chain seq x y z
N MET A 1 -43.97 56.31 -1.29
CA MET A 1 -44.22 54.87 -1.02
C MET A 1 -42.84 54.30 -0.70
N GLY A 2 -42.41 54.03 0.54
CA GLY A 2 -43.14 53.78 1.79
C GLY A 2 -43.27 52.25 1.99
N ASN A 3 -42.78 51.61 3.06
CA ASN A 3 -42.24 52.04 4.37
C ASN A 3 -40.99 51.17 4.73
N GLY A 4 -40.23 51.28 5.82
CA GLY A 4 -40.26 52.15 7.02
C GLY A 4 -40.14 51.33 8.33
N GLN A 5 -39.44 51.87 9.36
CA GLN A 5 -39.14 51.28 10.70
C GLN A 5 -38.06 50.17 10.71
N GLN A 6 -37.07 50.04 11.62
CA GLN A 6 -36.71 50.57 12.97
C GLN A 6 -37.07 49.69 14.20
N SER A 7 -36.12 49.63 15.16
CA SER A 7 -36.07 48.79 16.39
C SER A 7 -36.96 49.31 17.56
N PRO A 8 -37.09 48.59 18.69
CA PRO A 8 -36.19 48.82 19.85
C PRO A 8 -35.96 47.60 20.81
N TRP A 9 -35.47 47.88 22.03
CA TRP A 9 -35.01 46.97 23.09
C TRP A 9 -36.07 46.61 24.17
N GLY A 10 -35.75 45.64 25.04
CA GLY A 10 -36.46 45.27 26.29
C GLY A 10 -36.57 43.73 26.42
N ASP A 11 -35.83 42.98 27.24
CA ASP A 11 -35.38 43.10 28.64
C ASP A 11 -36.50 42.84 29.68
N HIS A 12 -36.36 41.76 30.46
CA HIS A 12 -36.62 41.66 31.91
C HIS A 12 -36.41 40.24 32.48
N HIS A 13 -35.85 40.19 33.70
CA HIS A 13 -35.44 38.98 34.45
C HIS A 13 -36.59 38.26 35.17
N GLN A 14 -36.31 37.11 35.82
CA GLN A 14 -36.43 36.93 37.29
C GLN A 14 -35.79 35.61 37.81
N HIS A 15 -34.80 35.75 38.73
CA HIS A 15 -34.48 34.84 39.88
C HIS A 15 -34.02 33.37 39.63
N GLN A 16 -33.34 32.61 40.52
CA GLN A 16 -32.50 32.76 41.75
C GLN A 16 -31.97 31.31 42.10
N GLN A 17 -30.84 30.96 42.72
CA GLN A 17 -29.56 31.54 43.20
C GLN A 17 -28.43 30.48 42.90
N GLY A 18 -27.12 30.60 43.16
CA GLY A 18 -26.27 31.71 43.67
C GLY A 18 -25.37 31.36 44.87
N TYR A 19 -24.18 30.74 44.67
CA TYR A 19 -23.11 30.63 45.69
C TYR A 19 -21.69 30.74 45.07
N ARG A 20 -20.75 31.37 45.78
CA ARG A 20 -19.30 31.50 45.44
C ARG A 20 -18.43 31.25 46.70
N PRO A 21 -17.09 31.06 46.58
CA PRO A 21 -16.30 30.37 47.61
C PRO A 21 -15.66 31.29 48.68
N PRO A 22 -15.22 30.71 49.82
CA PRO A 22 -14.20 31.28 50.71
C PRO A 22 -12.79 30.65 50.51
N PRO A 23 -11.70 31.45 50.53
CA PRO A 23 -10.31 30.96 50.53
C PRO A 23 -9.57 31.22 51.86
N TYR A 24 -8.59 30.38 52.20
CA TYR A 24 -7.38 30.60 53.04
C TYR A 24 -6.38 29.47 52.67
N GLY A 25 -5.04 29.58 52.65
CA GLY A 25 -4.11 30.46 53.35
C GLY A 25 -3.49 29.73 54.55
N GLY A 26 -2.17 29.53 54.72
CA GLY A 26 -0.99 29.85 53.88
C GLY A 26 0.27 30.04 54.77
N GLN A 27 1.40 29.38 54.48
CA GLN A 27 2.68 29.52 55.22
C GLN A 27 3.90 29.05 54.41
N ALA A 28 5.11 29.46 54.82
CA ALA A 28 6.39 29.22 54.10
C ALA A 28 7.58 29.07 55.11
N PRO A 29 8.87 29.13 54.73
CA PRO A 29 9.76 27.95 54.63
C PRO A 29 10.98 27.95 55.58
N ALA A 30 11.78 26.87 55.62
CA ALA A 30 13.25 26.76 55.87
C ALA A 30 13.68 25.28 56.25
N PRO A 31 14.92 24.94 56.71
CA PRO A 31 16.00 24.52 55.80
C PRO A 31 16.87 23.29 56.25
N GLY A 32 17.77 22.83 55.36
CA GLY A 32 18.84 21.82 55.64
C GLY A 32 18.43 20.36 55.41
N GLY A 33 19.32 19.37 55.22
CA GLY A 33 20.80 19.34 55.14
C GLY A 33 21.28 18.01 54.49
N PRO A 34 22.60 17.77 54.26
CA PRO A 34 23.08 16.73 53.35
C PRO A 34 23.35 15.35 53.99
N ALA A 35 23.41 14.31 53.15
CA ALA A 35 23.93 12.98 53.49
C ALA A 35 24.72 12.37 52.30
N PRO A 36 26.03 12.10 52.45
CA PRO A 36 26.82 11.23 51.56
C PRO A 36 26.48 9.72 51.79
N TRP A 37 27.21 8.68 51.33
CA TRP A 37 28.67 8.47 51.25
C TRP A 37 29.05 7.44 50.16
N GLU A 38 30.35 7.35 49.85
CA GLU A 38 30.94 6.43 48.86
C GLU A 38 31.34 5.07 49.49
N ALA A 39 31.29 3.98 48.70
CA ALA A 39 32.15 2.79 48.87
C ALA A 39 32.06 1.83 47.65
N PRO A 40 33.14 1.63 46.87
CA PRO A 40 33.20 0.62 45.80
C PRO A 40 34.02 -0.63 46.18
N THR A 41 33.70 -1.79 45.61
CA THR A 41 34.57 -2.99 45.62
C THR A 41 34.39 -3.86 44.38
N GLU A 42 35.50 -4.16 43.69
CA GLU A 42 35.62 -5.15 42.60
C GLU A 42 36.38 -6.42 43.09
N PRO A 43 37.02 -7.27 42.26
CA PRO A 43 36.36 -8.38 41.58
C PRO A 43 37.07 -9.75 41.76
N SER A 44 36.40 -10.86 41.38
CA SER A 44 37.02 -12.19 41.10
C SER A 44 35.96 -13.17 40.51
N GLY A 45 36.30 -14.28 39.81
CA GLY A 45 37.63 -14.78 39.47
C GLY A 45 37.68 -16.14 38.72
N GLN A 46 36.78 -16.40 37.75
CA GLN A 46 36.75 -17.62 36.90
C GLN A 46 36.57 -18.99 37.64
N PRO A 47 36.83 -20.20 37.08
CA PRO A 47 35.72 -21.11 36.76
C PRO A 47 35.81 -22.54 37.35
N ALA A 48 34.67 -23.25 37.42
CA ALA A 48 34.61 -24.66 37.82
C ALA A 48 33.63 -25.49 36.96
N ALA A 49 33.97 -26.76 36.73
CA ALA A 49 33.21 -27.73 35.93
C ALA A 49 32.38 -28.71 36.82
N PRO A 50 31.39 -29.45 36.28
CA PRO A 50 30.22 -29.88 37.06
C PRO A 50 30.24 -31.33 37.58
N PRO A 51 29.45 -31.63 38.63
CA PRO A 51 28.91 -32.96 38.89
C PRO A 51 27.66 -33.23 38.02
N ARG A 52 27.36 -34.51 37.72
CA ARG A 52 26.17 -34.94 36.97
C ARG A 52 25.04 -35.40 37.90
N GLY A 53 23.79 -35.20 37.46
CA GLY A 53 22.73 -36.19 37.64
C GLY A 53 21.53 -35.79 38.51
N ALA A 54 20.57 -35.07 37.91
CA ALA A 54 19.19 -35.04 38.39
C ALA A 54 18.20 -34.86 37.22
N HIS A 55 17.22 -35.77 37.20
CA HIS A 55 16.01 -35.97 36.40
C HIS A 55 15.44 -34.79 35.57
N THR A 56 14.89 -35.15 34.41
CA THR A 56 14.24 -34.25 33.44
C THR A 56 12.95 -33.59 33.94
N VAL A 57 12.87 -32.27 33.79
CA VAL A 57 11.66 -31.58 33.31
C VAL A 57 12.11 -30.67 32.17
N VAL A 58 11.46 -30.77 31.01
CA VAL A 58 11.73 -29.87 29.88
C VAL A 58 10.83 -28.63 30.05
N PRO A 59 11.39 -27.41 30.19
CA PRO A 59 10.61 -26.21 29.99
C PRO A 59 10.14 -26.21 28.53
N GLY A 60 8.82 -26.11 28.31
CA GLY A 60 8.30 -25.87 26.96
C GLY A 60 8.89 -24.57 26.39
N PRO A 61 8.93 -24.41 25.06
CA PRO A 61 9.34 -23.14 24.46
C PRO A 61 8.48 -22.01 25.07
N PRO A 62 9.06 -20.83 25.35
CA PRO A 62 8.26 -19.69 25.79
C PRO A 62 7.18 -19.40 24.74
N PRO A 63 5.99 -18.92 25.14
CA PRO A 63 4.99 -18.50 24.17
C PRO A 63 5.62 -17.44 23.24
N PRO A 64 5.38 -17.49 21.92
CA PRO A 64 5.99 -16.55 21.00
C PRO A 64 5.63 -15.13 21.42
N GLY A 65 6.65 -14.35 21.81
CA GLY A 65 6.47 -12.97 22.23
C GLY A 65 5.88 -12.16 21.08
N GLY A 66 4.99 -11.22 21.40
CA GLY A 66 4.36 -10.32 20.43
C GLY A 66 5.37 -9.33 19.83
N GLY A 67 6.23 -9.83 18.93
CA GLY A 67 7.11 -9.02 18.10
C GLY A 67 6.27 -8.11 17.20
N ARG A 68 6.56 -6.82 17.21
CA ARG A 68 5.90 -5.84 16.36
C ARG A 68 6.50 -6.00 14.97
N ARG A 69 5.76 -6.64 14.06
CA ARG A 69 6.22 -6.90 12.68
C ARG A 69 6.47 -5.58 11.97
N SER A 70 7.62 -5.45 11.32
CA SER A 70 7.88 -4.40 10.32
C SER A 70 7.06 -4.68 9.06
N ALA A 71 6.80 -3.64 8.27
CA ALA A 71 5.95 -3.74 7.08
C ALA A 71 6.62 -4.56 5.97
N VAL A 72 6.32 -5.85 5.91
CA VAL A 72 6.68 -6.70 4.78
C VAL A 72 5.79 -6.35 3.59
N ILE A 73 6.38 -6.05 2.43
CA ILE A 73 5.63 -5.99 1.17
C ILE A 73 5.31 -7.43 0.79
N ALA A 74 4.15 -7.92 1.22
CA ALA A 74 3.75 -9.30 1.02
C ALA A 74 3.67 -9.63 -0.48
N VAL A 75 4.43 -10.64 -0.86
CA VAL A 75 4.68 -11.02 -2.26
C VAL A 75 4.05 -12.38 -2.51
N VAL A 76 2.94 -12.39 -3.26
CA VAL A 76 2.14 -13.60 -3.48
C VAL A 76 1.97 -13.87 -4.98
N ALA A 77 2.41 -15.04 -5.41
CA ALA A 77 2.12 -15.59 -6.73
C ALA A 77 0.81 -16.39 -6.67
N ALA A 78 -0.30 -15.77 -7.05
CA ALA A 78 -1.61 -16.40 -7.02
C ALA A 78 -1.82 -17.37 -8.21
N THR A 79 -1.84 -18.67 -7.94
CA THR A 79 -2.24 -19.70 -8.92
C THR A 79 -3.75 -19.66 -9.14
N ALA A 80 -4.18 -19.40 -10.37
CA ALA A 80 -5.61 -19.29 -10.70
C ALA A 80 -6.30 -20.66 -10.74
N VAL A 81 -7.13 -20.95 -9.73
CA VAL A 81 -8.11 -22.05 -9.80
C VAL A 81 -9.29 -21.60 -10.66
N VAL A 82 -9.49 -22.26 -11.81
CA VAL A 82 -10.60 -21.97 -12.72
C VAL A 82 -11.90 -22.57 -12.18
N LEU A 83 -12.64 -21.80 -11.40
CA LEU A 83 -14.01 -22.14 -11.01
C LEU A 83 -14.99 -21.74 -12.11
N ALA A 84 -15.40 -22.71 -12.93
CA ALA A 84 -16.41 -22.52 -13.96
C ALA A 84 -17.82 -22.45 -13.36
N ALA A 85 -18.27 -21.24 -13.01
CA ALA A 85 -19.65 -20.97 -12.63
C ALA A 85 -20.51 -20.74 -13.89
N GLY A 86 -21.29 -21.74 -14.29
CA GLY A 86 -22.15 -21.66 -15.48
C GLY A 86 -23.37 -20.75 -15.29
N ILE A 87 -23.76 -20.03 -16.35
CA ILE A 87 -24.98 -19.21 -16.37
C ILE A 87 -26.16 -20.08 -16.81
N THR A 88 -27.15 -20.26 -15.94
CA THR A 88 -28.38 -21.00 -16.27
C THR A 88 -29.32 -20.17 -17.14
N GLY A 89 -29.17 -20.27 -18.46
CA GLY A 89 -30.12 -19.72 -19.44
C GLY A 89 -31.17 -20.75 -19.84
N PHE A 90 -32.45 -20.51 -19.52
CA PHE A 90 -33.56 -21.42 -19.78
C PHE A 90 -34.11 -21.26 -21.20
N LEU A 91 -34.19 -22.35 -21.98
CA LEU A 91 -35.24 -22.58 -22.98
C LEU A 91 -35.36 -24.08 -23.32
N LEU A 92 -36.57 -24.51 -23.68
CA LEU A 92 -36.95 -25.91 -23.95
C LEU A 92 -37.01 -26.18 -25.46
N LEU A 93 -36.66 -27.40 -25.90
CA LEU A 93 -37.50 -28.29 -26.75
C LEU A 93 -36.74 -29.51 -27.34
N GLY A 94 -37.18 -30.73 -26.97
CA GLY A 94 -37.21 -31.92 -27.85
C GLY A 94 -35.97 -32.82 -28.00
N GLY A 95 -36.21 -34.16 -28.04
CA GLY A 95 -35.43 -35.09 -28.87
C GLY A 95 -34.46 -36.07 -28.20
N GLU A 96 -34.99 -37.17 -27.67
CA GLU A 96 -34.50 -38.57 -27.75
C GLU A 96 -32.97 -38.91 -27.78
N ASP A 97 -32.55 -39.60 -26.71
CA ASP A 97 -31.77 -40.85 -26.66
C ASP A 97 -30.50 -41.06 -27.54
N GLY A 98 -29.31 -41.15 -26.90
CA GLY A 98 -28.12 -41.73 -27.54
C GLY A 98 -26.78 -41.60 -26.79
N GLU A 99 -26.33 -42.68 -26.13
CA GLU A 99 -24.96 -42.91 -25.64
C GLU A 99 -24.65 -44.42 -25.90
N PRO A 100 -23.39 -44.89 -26.17
CA PRO A 100 -22.11 -44.25 -25.90
C PRO A 100 -21.04 -44.33 -27.03
N GLU A 101 -19.83 -43.89 -26.70
CA GLU A 101 -18.50 -44.50 -26.96
C GLU A 101 -17.42 -43.47 -27.37
N ALA A 102 -16.14 -43.80 -27.15
CA ALA A 102 -15.02 -42.85 -27.16
C ALA A 102 -14.03 -43.06 -28.33
N GLY A 103 -13.56 -41.95 -28.92
CA GLY A 103 -12.50 -41.94 -29.93
C GLY A 103 -11.96 -40.53 -30.19
N PRO A 104 -10.64 -40.32 -30.38
CA PRO A 104 -10.05 -38.97 -30.43
C PRO A 104 -9.83 -38.41 -31.86
N THR A 105 -9.47 -37.12 -31.90
CA THR A 105 -9.01 -36.31 -33.04
C THR A 105 -10.07 -35.71 -33.98
N GLY A 106 -9.92 -34.43 -34.30
CA GLY A 106 -10.80 -33.63 -35.15
C GLY A 106 -10.78 -32.16 -34.74
N ALA A 107 -10.32 -31.26 -35.62
CA ALA A 107 -10.12 -29.86 -35.27
C ALA A 107 -11.42 -29.03 -35.37
N GLY A 108 -11.84 -28.41 -34.27
CA GLY A 108 -12.94 -27.45 -34.20
C GLY A 108 -12.47 -26.09 -33.68
N SER A 109 -11.84 -25.28 -34.54
CA SER A 109 -11.31 -23.96 -34.15
C SER A 109 -12.45 -22.93 -34.02
N VAL A 110 -13.09 -22.87 -32.86
CA VAL A 110 -13.98 -21.77 -32.49
C VAL A 110 -13.10 -20.55 -32.20
N SER A 111 -12.84 -19.74 -33.23
CA SER A 111 -12.12 -18.49 -33.08
C SER A 111 -12.91 -17.55 -32.14
N PRO A 112 -12.32 -17.05 -31.04
CA PRO A 112 -12.96 -15.98 -30.29
C PRO A 112 -13.02 -14.73 -31.18
N SER A 113 -14.21 -14.15 -31.33
CA SER A 113 -14.36 -12.87 -32.02
C SER A 113 -13.43 -11.83 -31.39
N PRO A 114 -12.68 -11.04 -32.17
CA PRO A 114 -11.96 -9.90 -31.64
C PRO A 114 -12.94 -8.99 -30.89
N GLY A 115 -12.66 -8.72 -29.61
CA GLY A 115 -13.39 -7.69 -28.88
C GLY A 115 -13.18 -6.34 -29.56
N GLU A 116 -14.21 -5.50 -29.59
CA GLU A 116 -14.10 -4.16 -30.17
C GLU A 116 -12.98 -3.37 -29.47
N PRO A 117 -12.07 -2.71 -30.22
CA PRO A 117 -10.99 -1.94 -29.63
C PRO A 117 -11.54 -0.86 -28.68
N ARG A 118 -11.03 -0.80 -27.45
CA ARG A 118 -11.42 0.26 -26.51
C ARG A 118 -11.03 1.62 -27.11
N ALA A 119 -11.95 2.58 -27.08
CA ALA A 119 -11.66 3.93 -27.55
C ALA A 119 -10.46 4.52 -26.79
N GLY A 120 -9.35 4.76 -27.51
CA GLY A 120 -8.09 5.22 -26.92
C GLY A 120 -7.10 4.12 -26.52
N ALA A 121 -7.36 2.85 -26.81
CA ALA A 121 -6.35 1.80 -26.75
C ALA A 121 -5.33 1.95 -27.88
N VAL A 122 -4.06 1.63 -27.57
CA VAL A 122 -3.01 1.42 -28.59
C VAL A 122 -2.72 -0.07 -28.73
N ASP A 123 -2.23 -0.47 -29.91
CA ASP A 123 -1.90 -1.87 -30.17
C ASP A 123 -0.71 -2.30 -29.28
N GLY A 124 -0.99 -3.16 -28.30
CA GLY A 124 -0.10 -3.42 -27.17
C GLY A 124 1.07 -4.33 -27.51
N ALA A 125 2.23 -3.74 -27.83
CA ALA A 125 3.52 -4.42 -27.84
C ALA A 125 4.68 -3.48 -27.46
N GLU A 126 4.88 -2.42 -28.25
CA GLU A 126 6.07 -1.56 -28.14
C GLU A 126 5.98 -0.50 -27.02
N PRO A 127 7.14 -0.12 -26.42
CA PRO A 127 7.22 0.95 -25.44
C PRO A 127 7.22 2.33 -26.12
N LEU A 128 6.60 3.32 -25.48
CA LEU A 128 6.58 4.72 -25.92
C LEU A 128 7.91 5.47 -25.66
N VAL A 129 8.90 4.79 -25.08
CA VAL A 129 10.27 5.29 -24.90
C VAL A 129 11.25 4.23 -25.44
N PRO A 130 12.14 4.56 -26.39
CA PRO A 130 13.10 3.61 -26.94
C PRO A 130 13.99 2.98 -25.86
N GLY A 131 14.17 1.65 -25.93
CA GLY A 131 14.99 0.90 -24.98
C GLY A 131 14.36 0.66 -23.60
N TRP A 132 13.09 1.04 -23.39
CA TRP A 132 12.32 0.70 -22.19
C TRP A 132 11.56 -0.63 -22.38
N ARG A 133 10.82 -1.07 -21.36
CA ARG A 133 10.00 -2.29 -21.37
C ARG A 133 8.56 -2.00 -21.00
N THR A 134 7.62 -2.46 -21.83
CA THR A 134 6.18 -2.40 -21.58
C THR A 134 5.77 -3.34 -20.44
N VAL A 135 5.15 -2.79 -19.41
CA VAL A 135 4.50 -3.50 -18.30
C VAL A 135 2.99 -3.48 -18.55
N THR A 136 2.33 -4.64 -18.53
CA THR A 136 0.91 -4.76 -18.91
C THR A 136 0.09 -5.49 -17.87
N ASN A 137 -0.86 -4.77 -17.25
CA ASN A 137 -1.93 -5.35 -16.45
C ASN A 137 -3.09 -5.77 -17.39
N VAL A 138 -2.92 -6.94 -18.02
CA VAL A 138 -3.86 -7.49 -19.02
C VAL A 138 -5.29 -7.53 -18.49
N LYS A 139 -5.48 -7.94 -17.22
CA LYS A 139 -6.79 -8.02 -16.56
C LYS A 139 -7.55 -6.69 -16.50
N ARG A 140 -6.85 -5.55 -16.59
CA ARG A 140 -7.42 -4.18 -16.57
C ARG A 140 -7.26 -3.42 -17.89
N GLY A 141 -6.53 -3.94 -18.87
CA GLY A 141 -6.23 -3.21 -20.11
C GLY A 141 -5.37 -1.96 -19.89
N ILE A 142 -4.45 -1.99 -18.91
CA ILE A 142 -3.55 -0.87 -18.57
C ILE A 142 -2.11 -1.27 -18.90
N ALA A 143 -1.39 -0.40 -19.60
CA ALA A 143 0.04 -0.54 -19.82
C ALA A 143 0.82 0.73 -19.44
N PHE A 144 2.09 0.57 -19.08
CA PHE A 144 3.06 1.64 -18.86
C PHE A 144 4.47 1.10 -19.11
N ASP A 145 5.45 1.96 -19.35
CA ASP A 145 6.81 1.54 -19.69
C ASP A 145 7.79 1.87 -18.56
N VAL A 146 8.79 1.02 -18.37
CA VAL A 146 9.87 1.22 -17.38
C VAL A 146 11.25 1.06 -18.02
N PRO A 147 12.31 1.72 -17.51
CA PRO A 147 13.68 1.49 -17.97
C PRO A 147 14.08 0.00 -17.92
N ALA A 148 14.93 -0.44 -18.84
CA ALA A 148 15.34 -1.86 -18.96
C ALA A 148 16.03 -2.49 -17.73
N THR A 149 16.30 -1.71 -16.68
CA THR A 149 16.79 -2.17 -15.37
C THR A 149 15.70 -2.65 -14.41
N TRP A 150 14.43 -2.32 -14.66
CA TRP A 150 13.29 -2.67 -13.81
C TRP A 150 12.75 -4.07 -14.13
N ALA A 151 12.80 -5.01 -13.19
CA ALA A 151 12.34 -6.38 -13.39
C ALA A 151 10.81 -6.44 -13.46
N LEU A 152 10.26 -6.97 -14.55
CA LEU A 152 8.83 -7.17 -14.74
C LEU A 152 8.38 -8.45 -14.00
N LYS A 153 7.31 -8.35 -13.20
CA LYS A 153 6.66 -9.51 -12.58
C LYS A 153 5.60 -10.12 -13.51
N PRO A 154 5.20 -11.40 -13.32
CA PRO A 154 4.13 -12.04 -14.08
C PRO A 154 2.80 -11.28 -13.98
N SER A 155 1.93 -11.42 -15.00
CA SER A 155 0.64 -10.72 -15.06
C SER A 155 -0.35 -11.07 -13.94
N GLY A 156 -0.23 -12.26 -13.34
CA GLY A 156 -0.99 -12.70 -12.16
C GLY A 156 -0.38 -12.32 -10.81
N TRP A 157 0.77 -11.64 -10.78
CA TRP A 157 1.45 -11.22 -9.56
C TRP A 157 0.76 -10.02 -8.92
N VAL A 158 0.64 -10.05 -7.59
CA VAL A 158 0.15 -8.92 -6.78
C VAL A 158 1.22 -8.55 -5.76
N SER A 159 1.39 -7.26 -5.52
CA SER A 159 2.16 -6.75 -4.39
C SER A 159 1.30 -5.76 -3.62
N TYR A 160 1.29 -5.92 -2.30
CA TYR A 160 0.45 -5.16 -1.39
C TYR A 160 1.16 -4.89 -0.06
N VAL A 161 0.53 -4.08 0.78
CA VAL A 161 0.91 -3.84 2.18
C VAL A 161 -0.32 -4.01 3.07
N ALA A 162 -0.13 -4.60 4.25
CA ALA A 162 -1.13 -4.80 5.28
C ALA A 162 -0.78 -4.00 6.55
N GLU A 163 -1.67 -3.94 7.55
CA GLU A 163 -1.40 -3.27 8.82
C GLU A 163 -0.37 -4.05 9.66
N ASN A 164 0.56 -3.36 10.30
CA ASN A 164 1.71 -3.96 10.99
C ASN A 164 1.29 -4.87 12.15
N GLY A 165 1.32 -6.18 11.90
CA GLY A 165 0.96 -7.21 12.87
C GLY A 165 -0.42 -7.83 12.68
N ASP A 166 -1.16 -7.47 11.61
CA ASP A 166 -2.39 -8.16 11.21
C ASP A 166 -2.13 -9.66 10.98
N PRO A 167 -2.80 -10.59 11.68
CA PRO A 167 -2.66 -12.03 11.42
C PRO A 167 -3.30 -12.50 10.11
N GLU A 168 -4.18 -11.71 9.49
CA GLU A 168 -4.86 -12.05 8.22
C GLU A 168 -4.19 -11.43 6.98
N GLU A 169 -3.18 -10.57 7.19
CA GLU A 169 -2.44 -9.84 6.13
C GLU A 169 -3.39 -9.09 5.17
N THR A 170 -4.39 -8.41 5.73
CA THR A 170 -5.45 -7.71 4.98
C THR A 170 -4.87 -6.54 4.17
N PRO A 171 -4.99 -6.54 2.83
CA PRO A 171 -4.39 -5.49 2.01
C PRO A 171 -5.00 -4.10 2.25
N LEU A 172 -4.21 -3.18 2.83
CA LEU A 172 -4.51 -1.74 2.91
C LEU A 172 -4.53 -1.12 1.50
N VAL A 173 -3.51 -1.47 0.70
CA VAL A 173 -3.42 -1.13 -0.73
C VAL A 173 -2.53 -2.15 -1.44
N GLY A 174 -2.79 -2.38 -2.73
CA GLY A 174 -1.97 -3.26 -3.56
C GLY A 174 -2.24 -3.07 -5.05
N PHE A 175 -1.27 -3.45 -5.88
CA PHE A 175 -1.36 -3.41 -7.34
C PHE A 175 -0.98 -4.73 -8.01
N ALA A 176 -1.42 -4.92 -9.25
CA ALA A 176 -1.18 -6.11 -10.05
C ALA A 176 -0.15 -5.87 -11.17
N ALA A 177 0.49 -6.96 -11.61
CA ALA A 177 1.48 -7.01 -12.68
C ALA A 177 2.60 -5.93 -12.57
N PRO A 178 3.26 -5.76 -11.41
CA PRO A 178 4.20 -4.67 -11.22
C PRO A 178 5.54 -4.88 -11.94
N ALA A 179 6.30 -3.79 -12.08
CA ALA A 179 7.73 -3.83 -12.31
C ALA A 179 8.48 -3.30 -11.08
N VAL A 180 9.60 -3.93 -10.74
CA VAL A 180 10.35 -3.70 -9.49
C VAL A 180 11.80 -3.32 -9.81
N LEU A 181 12.30 -2.25 -9.18
CA LEU A 181 13.67 -1.80 -9.30
C LEU A 181 14.49 -2.31 -8.11
N LYS A 182 15.65 -2.94 -8.41
CA LYS A 182 16.58 -3.52 -7.43
C LYS A 182 15.85 -4.31 -6.34
N GLU A 183 15.30 -5.47 -6.70
CA GLU A 183 14.41 -6.25 -5.82
C GLU A 183 14.99 -6.62 -4.45
N LYS A 184 16.33 -6.64 -4.34
CA LYS A 184 17.10 -6.97 -3.13
C LYS A 184 18.02 -5.80 -2.76
N TRP A 185 17.45 -4.59 -2.70
CA TRP A 185 18.22 -3.35 -2.48
C TRP A 185 18.68 -3.22 -1.03
N CYS A 186 17.75 -3.34 -0.10
CA CYS A 186 18.05 -3.56 1.31
C CYS A 186 17.68 -4.99 1.70
N ARG A 187 18.35 -5.50 2.73
CA ARG A 187 18.14 -6.84 3.26
C ARG A 187 18.39 -6.85 4.76
N SER A 188 17.48 -7.45 5.51
CA SER A 188 17.50 -7.47 6.97
C SER A 188 16.79 -8.70 7.54
N ASP A 189 16.94 -8.89 8.84
CA ASP A 189 16.25 -9.86 9.70
C ASP A 189 15.81 -9.02 10.93
N ASP A 190 14.91 -8.08 10.67
CA ASP A 190 14.56 -7.01 11.63
C ASP A 190 13.61 -7.51 12.74
N ASP A 191 13.02 -8.71 12.61
CA ASP A 191 12.29 -9.40 13.68
C ASP A 191 13.13 -10.46 14.43
N GLY A 192 14.33 -10.79 13.92
CA GLY A 192 15.28 -11.72 14.54
C GLY A 192 14.90 -13.19 14.40
N ASN A 193 14.08 -13.56 13.42
CA ASN A 193 13.66 -14.94 13.19
C ASN A 193 14.73 -15.79 12.45
N GLY A 194 15.76 -15.16 11.87
CA GLY A 194 16.85 -15.82 11.15
C GLY A 194 16.67 -15.87 9.63
N ILE A 195 15.55 -15.37 9.09
CA ILE A 195 15.25 -15.28 7.66
C ILE A 195 15.58 -13.86 7.19
N GLN A 196 16.19 -13.76 6.01
CA GLN A 196 16.58 -12.48 5.41
C GLN A 196 15.50 -11.99 4.45
N GLU A 197 14.72 -10.99 4.87
CA GLU A 197 13.77 -10.26 4.04
C GLU A 197 14.51 -9.39 3.00
N ASP A 198 13.93 -9.23 1.81
CA ASP A 198 14.48 -8.41 0.72
C ASP A 198 13.56 -7.21 0.43
N THR A 199 14.03 -5.99 0.72
CA THR A 199 13.31 -4.76 0.42
C THR A 199 13.71 -4.22 -0.96
N PRO A 200 12.75 -3.97 -1.89
CA PRO A 200 13.03 -3.34 -3.16
C PRO A 200 13.28 -1.83 -3.02
N LEU A 201 14.11 -1.25 -3.90
CA LEU A 201 14.32 0.21 -3.97
C LEU A 201 13.04 0.95 -4.39
N ALA A 202 12.34 0.39 -5.39
CA ALA A 202 11.06 0.92 -5.87
C ALA A 202 10.24 -0.16 -6.58
N SER A 203 8.94 0.08 -6.69
CA SER A 203 8.00 -0.75 -7.43
C SER A 203 6.95 0.14 -8.10
N ALA A 204 6.41 -0.30 -9.24
CA ALA A 204 5.33 0.39 -9.93
C ALA A 204 4.33 -0.60 -10.52
N GLY A 205 3.04 -0.29 -10.46
CA GLY A 205 1.96 -1.18 -10.92
C GLY A 205 0.64 -0.44 -11.12
N SER A 206 -0.46 -1.18 -11.33
CA SER A 206 -1.80 -0.60 -11.47
C SER A 206 -2.90 -1.39 -10.75
N ARG A 207 -3.98 -0.71 -10.34
CA ARG A 207 -5.17 -1.30 -9.69
C ARG A 207 -6.47 -0.63 -10.18
N SER A 208 -7.59 -1.21 -9.78
CA SER A 208 -8.91 -0.57 -9.88
C SER A 208 -9.20 0.26 -8.63
N GLU A 209 -9.98 1.32 -8.77
CA GLU A 209 -10.38 2.23 -7.70
C GLU A 209 -11.92 2.32 -7.61
N PRO A 210 -12.64 1.21 -7.36
CA PRO A 210 -14.10 1.16 -7.48
C PRO A 210 -14.85 1.95 -6.39
N GLU A 211 -14.18 2.31 -5.30
CA GLU A 211 -14.74 3.02 -4.14
C GLU A 211 -14.48 4.53 -4.18
N ALA A 212 -13.62 5.01 -5.08
CA ALA A 212 -13.27 6.42 -5.18
C ALA A 212 -14.34 7.22 -5.93
N ARG A 213 -14.74 8.36 -5.36
CA ARG A 213 -15.76 9.26 -5.94
C ARG A 213 -15.28 9.97 -7.20
N ASP A 214 -13.99 10.29 -7.24
CA ASP A 214 -13.33 10.93 -8.38
C ASP A 214 -11.82 10.58 -8.43
N THR A 215 -11.15 11.01 -9.51
CA THR A 215 -9.72 10.74 -9.71
C THR A 215 -8.80 11.48 -8.75
N ALA A 216 -9.22 12.62 -8.18
CA ALA A 216 -8.41 13.39 -7.23
C ALA A 216 -8.43 12.76 -5.84
N GLU A 217 -9.57 12.20 -5.40
CA GLU A 217 -9.64 11.31 -4.23
C GLU A 217 -8.78 10.06 -4.43
N ALA A 218 -9.02 9.32 -5.53
CA ALA A 218 -8.29 8.09 -5.85
C ALA A 218 -6.76 8.28 -5.86
N ALA A 219 -6.27 9.32 -6.53
CA ALA A 219 -4.84 9.59 -6.61
C ALA A 219 -4.22 9.96 -5.26
N ARG A 220 -4.92 10.76 -4.43
CA ARG A 220 -4.40 11.16 -3.11
C ARG A 220 -4.39 10.00 -2.13
N GLU A 221 -5.46 9.22 -2.07
CA GLU A 221 -5.58 8.17 -1.07
C GLU A 221 -4.71 6.95 -1.41
N ASN A 222 -4.61 6.57 -2.69
CA ASN A 222 -3.68 5.53 -3.13
C ASN A 222 -2.22 5.91 -2.79
N ALA A 223 -1.81 7.15 -3.07
CA ALA A 223 -0.47 7.61 -2.70
C ALA A 223 -0.25 7.64 -1.18
N ARG A 224 -1.25 8.09 -0.40
CA ARG A 224 -1.22 8.08 1.08
C ARG A 224 -1.04 6.64 1.61
N LEU A 225 -1.87 5.71 1.17
CA LEU A 225 -1.88 4.33 1.67
C LEU A 225 -0.59 3.58 1.36
N TRP A 226 0.04 3.79 0.20
CA TRP A 226 1.34 3.19 -0.10
C TRP A 226 2.45 3.75 0.79
N VAL A 227 2.45 5.05 1.07
CA VAL A 227 3.44 5.65 1.99
C VAL A 227 3.20 5.22 3.43
N TYR A 228 1.93 5.16 3.87
CA TYR A 228 1.57 4.61 5.17
C TYR A 228 2.07 3.17 5.29
N GLY A 229 1.52 2.28 4.46
CA GLY A 229 1.73 0.85 4.55
C GLY A 229 3.18 0.40 4.33
N SER A 230 3.93 1.03 3.42
CA SER A 230 5.33 0.63 3.15
C SER A 230 6.38 1.30 4.03
N TYR A 231 6.13 2.49 4.58
CA TYR A 231 7.21 3.31 5.17
C TYR A 231 6.88 4.03 6.47
N ALA A 232 5.61 4.31 6.79
CA ALA A 232 5.26 5.18 7.91
C ALA A 232 4.52 4.52 9.07
N GLN A 233 4.03 3.27 8.94
CA GLN A 233 3.27 2.60 10.00
C GLN A 233 3.99 2.59 11.37
N PRO A 234 3.31 2.93 12.49
CA PRO A 234 1.91 3.38 12.64
C PRO A 234 1.76 4.91 12.63
N SER A 235 2.80 5.65 12.27
CA SER A 235 2.93 7.10 12.38
C SER A 235 2.33 7.86 11.18
N GLU A 236 1.01 7.86 11.07
CA GLU A 236 0.29 8.65 10.04
C GLU A 236 0.68 10.15 10.05
N ASP A 237 1.05 10.69 11.22
CA ASP A 237 1.47 12.08 11.43
C ASP A 237 2.73 12.46 10.64
N LYS A 238 3.56 11.47 10.26
CA LYS A 238 4.77 11.68 9.46
C LYS A 238 4.49 11.76 7.95
N ILE A 239 3.23 11.55 7.51
CA ILE A 239 2.85 11.51 6.09
C ILE A 239 2.38 12.88 5.59
N THR A 240 3.03 13.39 4.55
CA THR A 240 2.56 14.55 3.79
C THR A 240 2.00 14.08 2.43
N THR A 241 0.69 14.25 2.21
CA THR A 241 0.02 13.95 0.92
C THR A 241 -0.40 15.22 0.21
N GLY A 242 0.25 15.53 -0.92
CA GLY A 242 0.02 16.72 -1.71
C GLY A 242 -1.40 16.84 -2.28
N ALA A 243 -1.73 18.03 -2.80
CA ALA A 243 -2.95 18.21 -3.59
C ALA A 243 -2.85 17.44 -4.92
N ALA A 244 -3.95 16.82 -5.33
CA ALA A 244 -4.09 16.25 -6.67
C ALA A 244 -4.04 17.37 -7.73
N LYS A 245 -3.46 17.06 -8.89
CA LYS A 245 -3.32 17.97 -10.03
C LYS A 245 -3.77 17.27 -11.31
N PRO A 246 -4.44 17.96 -12.25
CA PRO A 246 -4.73 17.40 -13.56
C PRO A 246 -3.45 16.96 -14.28
N PHE A 247 -3.49 15.80 -14.92
CA PHE A 247 -2.40 15.26 -15.73
C PHE A 247 -2.94 14.53 -16.95
N THR A 248 -2.19 14.58 -18.05
CA THR A 248 -2.47 13.89 -19.31
C THR A 248 -1.21 13.18 -19.79
N THR A 249 -1.31 11.89 -20.10
CA THR A 249 -0.17 11.06 -20.54
C THR A 249 0.16 11.29 -22.02
N LYS A 250 1.28 10.74 -22.50
CA LYS A 250 1.67 10.76 -23.93
C LYS A 250 0.63 10.10 -24.85
N SER A 251 -0.27 9.26 -24.33
CA SER A 251 -1.38 8.65 -25.08
C SER A 251 -2.70 9.43 -24.99
N GLY A 252 -2.70 10.64 -24.41
CA GLY A 252 -3.91 11.45 -24.21
C GLY A 252 -4.79 11.03 -23.03
N LEU A 253 -4.44 9.96 -22.32
CA LEU A 253 -5.17 9.50 -21.13
C LEU A 253 -5.09 10.57 -20.04
N SER A 254 -6.25 11.07 -19.62
CA SER A 254 -6.34 12.23 -18.71
C SER A 254 -6.96 11.85 -17.37
N GLY A 255 -6.50 12.49 -16.31
CA GLY A 255 -6.88 12.17 -14.93
C GLY A 255 -6.20 13.09 -13.93
N SER A 256 -6.03 12.61 -12.70
CA SER A 256 -5.39 13.35 -11.60
C SER A 256 -4.15 12.63 -11.09
N VAL A 257 -3.06 13.35 -10.83
CA VAL A 257 -1.85 12.84 -10.18
C VAL A 257 -1.69 13.47 -8.80
N ALA A 258 -1.30 12.66 -7.80
CA ALA A 258 -0.89 13.12 -6.48
C ALA A 258 0.38 12.37 -6.02
N THR A 259 1.09 12.98 -5.06
CA THR A 259 2.30 12.42 -4.46
C THR A 259 2.19 12.51 -2.94
N ALA A 260 2.63 11.46 -2.25
CA ALA A 260 2.80 11.44 -0.80
C ALA A 260 4.26 11.13 -0.45
N THR A 261 4.70 11.56 0.74
CA THR A 261 6.02 11.25 1.31
C THR A 261 5.93 11.10 2.82
N SER A 262 6.63 10.13 3.40
CA SER A 262 6.92 10.13 4.84
C SER A 262 8.12 11.03 5.13
N THR A 263 8.23 11.60 6.34
CA THR A 263 9.46 12.27 6.80
C THR A 263 9.74 11.97 8.28
N GLY A 264 10.92 11.42 8.58
CA GLY A 264 11.38 11.19 9.94
C GLY A 264 10.55 10.14 10.69
N VAL A 265 10.28 9.00 10.04
CA VAL A 265 9.64 7.84 10.70
C VAL A 265 10.66 7.14 11.61
N ASP A 266 10.25 6.88 12.85
CA ASP A 266 11.11 6.27 13.89
C ASP A 266 11.17 4.74 13.71
N GLY A 267 11.79 4.28 12.62
CA GLY A 267 11.90 2.86 12.26
C GLY A 267 13.02 2.12 13.00
N ALA A 268 12.73 0.90 13.45
CA ALA A 268 13.72 -0.02 14.01
C ALA A 268 14.12 -1.06 12.95
N GLY A 269 15.33 -0.95 12.42
CA GLY A 269 15.86 -1.93 11.46
C GLY A 269 16.91 -1.35 10.53
N ARG A 270 17.61 -2.22 9.78
CA ARG A 270 18.58 -1.78 8.76
C ARG A 270 17.89 -1.19 7.52
N CYS A 271 16.65 -1.61 7.27
CA CYS A 271 15.86 -1.19 6.11
C CYS A 271 14.80 -0.12 6.45
N ALA A 272 14.92 0.52 7.61
CA ALA A 272 14.12 1.67 8.00
C ALA A 272 14.54 2.92 7.21
N TYR A 273 13.70 3.35 6.27
CA TYR A 273 13.89 4.57 5.48
C TYR A 273 12.56 5.30 5.30
N ASP A 274 12.63 6.61 5.06
CA ASP A 274 11.50 7.32 4.51
C ASP A 274 11.20 6.85 3.09
N GLY A 275 9.96 7.06 2.64
CA GLY A 275 9.52 6.71 1.30
C GLY A 275 8.60 7.74 0.67
N LYS A 276 8.25 7.45 -0.58
CA LYS A 276 7.38 8.27 -1.41
C LYS A 276 6.53 7.39 -2.33
N ALA A 277 5.32 7.85 -2.63
CA ALA A 277 4.49 7.27 -3.66
C ALA A 277 3.90 8.37 -4.55
N THR A 278 3.78 8.09 -5.84
CA THR A 278 3.10 8.95 -6.81
C THR A 278 2.06 8.11 -7.52
N ALA A 279 0.78 8.44 -7.34
CA ALA A 279 -0.34 7.76 -7.97
C ALA A 279 -1.01 8.70 -8.99
N PHE A 280 -1.37 8.14 -10.15
CA PHE A 280 -2.17 8.78 -11.18
C PHE A 280 -3.43 7.97 -11.39
N ALA A 281 -4.58 8.57 -11.09
CA ALA A 281 -5.87 7.95 -11.27
C ALA A 281 -6.60 8.57 -12.47
N PHE A 282 -7.30 7.72 -13.22
CA PHE A 282 -7.96 8.04 -14.47
C PHE A 282 -9.21 7.19 -14.62
N GLN A 283 -10.09 7.55 -15.57
CA GLN A 283 -11.24 6.73 -15.95
C GLN A 283 -11.05 6.17 -17.36
N ASN A 284 -11.60 4.97 -17.60
CA ASN A 284 -11.71 4.42 -18.94
C ASN A 284 -13.01 4.92 -19.63
N PRO A 285 -13.24 4.61 -20.93
CA PRO A 285 -14.46 5.01 -21.63
C PRO A 285 -15.78 4.46 -21.05
N ALA A 286 -15.74 3.46 -20.17
CA ALA A 286 -16.90 2.92 -19.46
C ALA A 286 -17.16 3.62 -18.10
N GLY A 287 -16.34 4.60 -17.72
CA GLY A 287 -16.43 5.32 -16.45
C GLY A 287 -15.79 4.61 -15.25
N GLU A 288 -15.17 3.43 -15.46
CA GLU A 288 -14.46 2.72 -14.39
C GLU A 288 -13.18 3.49 -14.01
N THR A 289 -13.01 3.78 -12.72
CA THR A 289 -11.80 4.43 -12.19
C THR A 289 -10.67 3.41 -11.94
N PHE A 290 -9.47 3.74 -12.40
CA PHE A 290 -8.24 2.98 -12.16
C PHE A 290 -7.13 3.91 -11.71
N SER A 291 -6.03 3.30 -11.25
CA SER A 291 -4.81 4.01 -10.91
C SER A 291 -3.56 3.26 -11.41
N TRP A 292 -2.56 4.03 -11.79
CA TRP A 292 -1.16 3.61 -11.82
C TRP A 292 -0.45 4.23 -10.62
N THR A 293 0.46 3.49 -9.98
CA THR A 293 1.23 3.98 -8.82
C THR A 293 2.68 3.57 -8.93
N PHE A 294 3.58 4.53 -8.69
CA PHE A 294 4.96 4.31 -8.26
C PHE A 294 5.03 4.40 -6.74
N VAL A 295 5.81 3.51 -6.11
CA VAL A 295 6.20 3.54 -4.69
C VAL A 295 7.70 3.26 -4.57
N GLY A 296 8.41 3.93 -3.67
CA GLY A 296 9.84 3.68 -3.47
C GLY A 296 10.48 4.50 -2.35
N VAL A 297 11.73 4.14 -2.05
CA VAL A 297 12.53 4.74 -0.96
C VAL A 297 12.87 6.20 -1.28
N ARG A 298 13.03 7.00 -0.22
CA ARG A 298 13.36 8.43 -0.22
C ARG A 298 14.53 8.72 0.73
N GLY A 299 15.34 9.71 0.41
CA GLY A 299 16.45 10.18 1.25
C GLY A 299 17.73 9.36 1.14
N VAL A 300 17.89 8.60 0.05
CA VAL A 300 19.05 7.71 -0.21
C VAL A 300 19.70 8.05 -1.55
N ASP A 301 21.02 7.80 -1.68
CA ASP A 301 21.83 8.20 -2.85
C ASP A 301 21.31 7.64 -4.19
N ASP A 302 20.58 6.51 -4.16
CA ASP A 302 19.99 5.87 -5.33
C ASP A 302 18.45 5.97 -5.40
N GLU A 303 17.86 6.91 -4.66
CA GLU A 303 16.44 7.31 -4.78
C GLU A 303 16.06 7.55 -6.25
N VAL A 304 14.98 6.93 -6.72
CA VAL A 304 14.52 7.09 -8.10
C VAL A 304 14.16 8.56 -8.37
N PRO A 305 14.81 9.26 -9.32
CA PRO A 305 14.57 10.68 -9.54
C PRO A 305 13.11 10.98 -9.92
N GLU A 306 12.57 12.09 -9.43
CA GLU A 306 11.19 12.53 -9.73
C GLU A 306 10.94 12.67 -11.25
N GLN A 307 11.99 13.02 -12.02
CA GLN A 307 11.96 13.03 -13.48
C GLN A 307 11.69 11.63 -14.07
N THR A 308 12.36 10.59 -13.57
CA THR A 308 12.14 9.21 -14.02
C THR A 308 10.74 8.72 -13.66
N VAL A 309 10.23 9.06 -12.46
CA VAL A 309 8.85 8.77 -12.04
C VAL A 309 7.84 9.45 -12.97
N ARG A 310 8.06 10.74 -13.31
CA ARG A 310 7.23 11.47 -14.28
C ARG A 310 7.30 10.91 -15.70
N GLU A 311 8.46 10.39 -16.12
CA GLU A 311 8.60 9.81 -17.46
C GLU A 311 7.89 8.46 -17.58
N ILE A 312 7.98 7.59 -16.57
CA ILE A 312 7.19 6.35 -16.45
C ILE A 312 5.70 6.69 -16.47
N LEU A 313 5.25 7.59 -15.59
CA LEU A 313 3.87 8.10 -15.56
C LEU A 313 3.40 8.61 -16.93
N GLY A 314 4.26 9.33 -17.66
CA GLY A 314 3.96 9.84 -19.00
C GLY A 314 3.65 8.75 -20.03
N THR A 315 3.95 7.47 -19.78
CA THR A 315 3.68 6.34 -20.69
C THR A 315 2.44 5.52 -20.35
N VAL A 316 1.74 5.85 -19.24
CA VAL A 316 0.52 5.15 -18.82
C VAL A 316 -0.56 5.30 -19.90
N ARG A 317 -1.12 4.17 -20.34
CA ARG A 317 -2.05 4.10 -21.48
C ARG A 317 -3.03 2.95 -21.32
N LEU A 318 -4.18 3.08 -21.98
CA LEU A 318 -5.08 1.95 -22.19
C LEU A 318 -4.54 1.08 -23.33
N VAL A 319 -4.74 -0.23 -23.21
CA VAL A 319 -4.46 -1.24 -24.23
C VAL A 319 -5.59 -2.25 -24.25
N ASP A 320 -5.83 -2.86 -25.41
CA ASP A 320 -6.81 -3.93 -25.46
C ASP A 320 -6.29 -5.19 -24.77
N ALA A 321 -7.11 -5.68 -23.85
CA ALA A 321 -6.91 -6.96 -23.18
C ALA A 321 -7.10 -8.10 -24.19
N LYS A 322 -6.03 -8.41 -24.95
CA LYS A 322 -5.93 -9.65 -25.73
C LYS A 322 -5.96 -10.84 -24.73
N PRO A 323 -6.85 -11.83 -24.90
CA PRO A 323 -6.99 -12.98 -24.00
C PRO A 323 -5.72 -13.82 -23.85
#